data_AF-A0A853A2E7-F1
#
_entry.id   AF-A0A853A2E7-F1
#
_cell.length_a   1.000
_cell.length_b   1.000
_cell.length_c   1.000
_cell.angle_alpha   90.00
_cell.angle_beta   90.00
_cell.angle_gamma   90.00
#
_symmetry.space_group_name_H-M   'P 1'
#
loop_
_entity.id
_entity.type
_entity.pdbx_description
1 polymer ?
#
loop_
_entity_poly.entity_id
_entity_poly.type
_entity_poly.pdbx_seq_one_letter_code
_entity_poly.pdbx_strand_id
1 'polypeptide(L)'
;MTRDIRTDPARDPIRDTVRKAPRPGGVAEPGRARDLSPRRRRETVAVLLFGNGPIFESSIPISVFGIDRRDAGVPRYRLVVCAGEQGPLRTTGGVELTAPHGLEGLARAGTVVVPAWRSPTHSPPAEALDALRKAHDEGARIVGLCTGAFVLAAAGLLDGRPATTHWMYAPTLAKRFPKVRVDPRELFIDDGSVLTSAGTAAGIDLCLHLVRSDHGSEVANSLARRLVVPAQRDGGQAQYIDRSLPEEIGNDPLAEVITWALDHISEQFDVEVLAARAYMSRRTFDRRFRTLTGSAPLQWLITQRVMQAQRLLESTEATVDEIAQLCGFRSPVALRGHFRRQLGVSPAAYRTAFRARQAMGPATGTPGTGHGTGATLNGSGSVGAAAAAPGGLNGAGSGVHGHPGHGSQGLQGVQGERVGRSGGPSGIPAPRDTSPEGPEERPGDRNRSRSPSRS
;
A
#
# COMPACT_ATOMS: atom_id res chain seq x y z
N MET A 1 44.43 -10.88 63.53
CA MET A 1 43.79 -9.95 64.48
C MET A 1 43.79 -8.57 63.81
N THR A 2 42.73 -7.76 63.71
CA THR A 2 41.46 -7.59 64.47
C THR A 2 41.56 -6.51 65.55
N ARG A 3 40.65 -5.52 65.48
CA ARG A 3 40.36 -4.43 66.46
C ARG A 3 41.46 -3.36 66.60
N ASP A 4 41.21 -2.05 66.77
CA ASP A 4 40.12 -1.17 67.28
C ASP A 4 40.47 -0.56 68.65
N ILE A 5 40.22 0.76 68.80
CA ILE A 5 39.77 1.47 70.04
C ILE A 5 40.78 1.42 71.23
N ARG A 6 41.36 2.54 71.72
CA ARG A 6 40.79 3.66 72.53
C ARG A 6 41.91 4.70 72.82
N THR A 7 41.74 5.92 73.36
CA THR A 7 40.54 6.68 73.80
C THR A 7 40.53 8.08 73.11
N ASP A 8 40.70 9.29 73.66
CA ASP A 8 40.76 9.91 75.02
C ASP A 8 40.18 11.36 74.97
N PRO A 9 39.68 12.00 76.06
CA PRO A 9 38.55 12.93 75.93
C PRO A 9 38.76 14.37 76.49
N ALA A 10 37.71 15.22 76.34
CA ALA A 10 37.09 16.08 77.39
C ALA A 10 36.67 17.51 76.95
N ARG A 11 35.40 17.84 77.29
CA ARG A 11 34.85 19.17 77.67
C ARG A 11 34.76 20.33 76.64
N ASP A 12 33.59 20.36 76.00
CA ASP A 12 32.64 21.49 75.85
C ASP A 12 32.52 22.41 77.13
N PRO A 13 31.86 23.61 77.14
CA PRO A 13 30.94 24.14 76.12
C PRO A 13 30.84 25.69 75.84
N ILE A 14 30.10 26.02 74.76
CA ILE A 14 29.12 27.15 74.60
C ILE A 14 29.56 28.62 74.30
N ARG A 15 28.97 29.17 73.20
CA ARG A 15 28.79 30.60 72.77
C ARG A 15 30.07 31.42 72.46
N ASP A 16 30.09 32.35 71.51
CA ASP A 16 29.05 33.31 71.10
C ASP A 16 28.87 33.50 69.56
N THR A 17 28.33 34.64 69.11
CA THR A 17 27.63 34.83 67.84
C THR A 17 28.15 35.99 66.97
N VAL A 18 28.19 35.78 65.65
CA VAL A 18 28.17 36.86 64.64
C VAL A 18 27.27 36.45 63.48
N ARG A 19 26.41 37.36 63.01
CA ARG A 19 25.45 37.15 61.91
C ARG A 19 25.62 38.27 60.88
N LYS A 20 25.71 37.95 59.59
CA LYS A 20 25.76 38.95 58.50
C LYS A 20 24.86 38.50 57.34
N ALA A 21 24.07 39.42 56.79
CA ALA A 21 22.96 39.12 55.88
C ALA A 21 23.24 39.47 54.41
N PRO A 22 22.64 38.74 53.45
CA PRO A 22 22.51 39.17 52.05
C PRO A 22 21.30 40.11 51.84
N ARG A 23 21.21 40.72 50.65
CA ARG A 23 20.25 41.79 50.29
C ARG A 23 18.93 41.24 49.70
N PRO A 24 17.81 41.97 49.78
CA PRO A 24 16.55 41.64 49.11
C PRO A 24 16.52 42.12 47.65
N GLY A 25 15.55 41.61 46.87
CA GLY A 25 15.16 42.19 45.57
C GLY A 25 15.35 41.26 44.37
N GLY A 26 14.40 40.35 44.16
CA GLY A 26 14.31 39.52 42.95
C GLY A 26 12.92 38.89 42.88
N VAL A 27 12.03 39.46 42.05
CA VAL A 27 10.67 38.94 41.90
C VAL A 27 10.73 37.66 41.07
N ALA A 28 10.33 36.54 41.65
CA ALA A 28 10.16 35.30 40.91
C ALA A 28 8.96 35.46 39.96
N GLU A 29 9.17 35.27 38.65
CA GLU A 29 8.04 35.17 37.72
C GLU A 29 7.11 34.02 38.14
N PRO A 30 5.78 34.21 38.05
CA PRO A 30 4.84 33.13 38.30
C PRO A 30 5.06 32.03 37.25
N GLY A 31 5.70 30.93 37.68
CA GLY A 31 6.18 29.88 36.80
C GLY A 31 5.09 29.40 35.85
N ARG A 32 5.27 29.69 34.56
CA ARG A 32 4.32 29.43 33.47
C ARG A 32 3.73 28.03 33.62
N ALA A 33 2.46 27.97 34.03
CA ALA A 33 1.79 26.72 34.35
C ALA A 33 1.94 25.76 33.17
N ARG A 34 2.57 24.61 33.42
CA ARG A 34 2.60 23.53 32.42
C ARG A 34 1.15 23.13 32.21
N ASP A 35 0.64 23.34 31.01
CA ASP A 35 -0.67 22.82 30.64
C ASP A 35 -0.62 21.30 30.78
N LEU A 36 -1.32 20.81 31.80
CA LEU A 36 -1.50 19.39 32.09
C LEU A 36 -2.89 18.94 31.61
N SER A 37 -3.32 19.47 30.46
CA SER A 37 -4.30 18.83 29.61
C SER A 37 -3.97 17.32 29.53
N PRO A 38 -4.91 16.43 29.90
CA PRO A 38 -4.59 15.03 30.13
C PRO A 38 -4.29 14.33 28.81
N ARG A 39 -2.98 14.24 28.48
CA ARG A 39 -2.46 13.70 27.21
C ARG A 39 -3.20 12.43 26.80
N ARG A 40 -3.96 12.53 25.70
CA ARG A 40 -4.78 11.46 25.14
C ARG A 40 -3.89 10.24 24.85
N ARG A 41 -4.17 9.14 25.54
CA ARG A 41 -3.46 7.86 25.38
C ARG A 41 -3.59 7.33 23.95
N ARG A 42 -2.47 7.15 23.24
CA ARG A 42 -2.45 6.67 21.84
C ARG A 42 -3.09 5.29 21.69
N GLU A 43 -3.03 4.50 22.76
CA GLU A 43 -3.63 3.18 22.91
C GLU A 43 -5.18 3.22 22.89
N THR A 44 -5.81 4.37 23.13
CA THR A 44 -7.25 4.55 22.89
C THR A 44 -7.47 4.96 21.44
N VAL A 45 -8.00 4.06 20.63
CA VAL A 45 -8.23 4.25 19.20
C VAL A 45 -9.73 4.32 18.93
N ALA A 46 -10.21 5.44 18.40
CA ALA A 46 -11.55 5.54 17.84
C ALA A 46 -11.55 5.14 16.35
N VAL A 47 -12.60 4.47 15.89
CA VAL A 47 -12.84 4.17 14.47
C VAL A 47 -14.17 4.77 14.08
N LEU A 48 -14.14 5.79 13.23
CA LEU A 48 -15.33 6.50 12.74
C LEU A 48 -15.83 5.85 11.45
N LEU A 49 -16.94 5.12 11.54
CA LEU A 49 -17.57 4.39 10.44
C LEU A 49 -18.70 5.20 9.81
N PHE A 50 -18.87 5.02 8.49
CA PHE A 50 -19.95 5.59 7.70
C PHE A 50 -20.60 4.53 6.81
N GLY A 51 -21.89 4.70 6.55
CA GLY A 51 -22.67 3.89 5.62
C GLY A 51 -22.28 4.12 4.16
N ASN A 52 -22.54 3.09 3.36
CA ASN A 52 -22.21 2.90 1.95
C ASN A 52 -20.70 2.95 1.64
N GLY A 53 -19.84 2.72 2.65
CA GLY A 53 -18.41 2.51 2.47
C GLY A 53 -18.03 1.03 2.21
N PRO A 54 -16.84 0.77 1.63
CA PRO A 54 -16.24 -0.56 1.63
C PRO A 54 -16.02 -1.13 3.04
N ILE A 55 -16.29 -2.43 3.19
CA ILE A 55 -16.11 -3.15 4.47
C ILE A 55 -14.64 -3.44 4.78
N PHE A 56 -13.79 -3.62 3.76
CA PHE A 56 -12.41 -4.09 3.95
C PHE A 56 -11.60 -3.08 4.77
N GLU A 57 -11.52 -1.83 4.31
CA GLU A 57 -10.86 -0.74 5.02
C GLU A 57 -11.39 -0.57 6.44
N SER A 58 -12.72 -0.67 6.61
CA SER A 58 -13.40 -0.59 7.92
C SER A 58 -12.96 -1.70 8.88
N SER A 59 -12.66 -2.90 8.36
CA SER A 59 -12.17 -4.01 9.18
C SER A 59 -10.72 -3.85 9.63
N ILE A 60 -9.86 -3.15 8.87
CA ILE A 60 -8.41 -3.03 9.16
C ILE A 60 -8.13 -2.54 10.59
N PRO A 61 -8.57 -1.35 11.04
CA PRO A 61 -8.26 -0.87 12.39
C PRO A 61 -8.95 -1.71 13.47
N ILE A 62 -10.07 -2.37 13.16
CA ILE A 62 -10.76 -3.29 14.08
C ILE A 62 -9.91 -4.57 14.27
N SER A 63 -9.39 -5.15 13.19
CA SER A 63 -8.50 -6.32 13.24
C SER A 63 -7.13 -6.00 13.84
N VAL A 64 -6.60 -4.79 13.64
CA VAL A 64 -5.32 -4.36 14.22
C VAL A 64 -5.46 -4.04 15.70
N PHE A 65 -6.35 -3.11 16.08
CA PHE A 65 -6.42 -2.54 17.43
C PHE A 65 -7.52 -3.14 18.33
N GLY A 66 -8.47 -3.91 17.79
CA GLY A 66 -9.57 -4.51 18.55
C GLY A 66 -9.29 -5.89 19.15
N ILE A 67 -8.39 -6.66 18.54
CA ILE A 67 -8.04 -8.03 18.99
C ILE A 67 -6.90 -7.97 19.99
N ASP A 68 -7.13 -8.48 21.21
CA ASP A 68 -6.11 -8.59 22.26
C ASP A 68 -5.00 -9.57 21.84
N ARG A 69 -3.75 -9.10 21.84
CA ARG A 69 -2.57 -9.85 21.41
C ARG A 69 -1.42 -9.77 22.43
N ARG A 70 -1.76 -9.63 23.70
CA ARG A 70 -0.78 -9.63 24.81
C ARG A 70 0.00 -10.96 24.90
N ASP A 71 -0.57 -12.06 24.43
CA ASP A 71 0.10 -13.36 24.24
C ASP A 71 1.27 -13.31 23.24
N ALA A 72 1.23 -12.37 22.29
CA ALA A 72 2.26 -12.10 21.29
C ALA A 72 3.15 -10.89 21.66
N GLY A 73 3.08 -10.40 22.90
CA GLY A 73 3.82 -9.23 23.38
C GLY A 73 3.27 -7.87 22.93
N VAL A 74 2.09 -7.83 22.30
CA VAL A 74 1.49 -6.57 21.82
C VAL A 74 0.70 -5.88 22.94
N PRO A 75 0.94 -4.58 23.23
CA PRO A 75 0.15 -3.82 24.20
C PRO A 75 -1.35 -3.81 23.86
N ARG A 76 -2.18 -3.83 24.90
CA ARG A 76 -3.65 -3.83 24.72
C ARG A 76 -4.16 -2.44 24.39
N TYR A 77 -4.56 -2.25 23.14
CA TYR A 77 -5.35 -1.12 22.70
C TYR A 77 -6.78 -1.15 23.27
N ARG A 78 -7.37 0.04 23.44
CA ARG A 78 -8.79 0.24 23.71
C ARG A 78 -9.43 0.77 22.42
N LEU A 79 -10.04 -0.14 21.66
CA LEU A 79 -10.84 0.23 20.49
C LEU A 79 -12.19 0.82 20.92
N VAL A 80 -12.62 1.88 20.23
CA VAL A 80 -13.93 2.55 20.37
C VAL A 80 -14.51 2.69 18.96
N VAL A 81 -15.54 1.92 18.62
CA VAL A 81 -16.17 1.98 17.29
C VAL A 81 -17.34 2.97 17.32
N CYS A 82 -17.30 3.97 16.45
CA CYS A 82 -18.21 5.11 16.42
C CYS A 82 -18.96 5.19 15.09
N ALA A 83 -20.27 5.45 15.12
CA ALA A 83 -21.03 5.84 13.93
C ALA A 83 -20.84 7.34 13.65
N GLY A 84 -20.58 7.68 12.40
CA GLY A 84 -20.50 9.07 11.92
C GLY A 84 -21.82 9.63 11.38
N GLU A 85 -22.89 8.85 11.41
CA GLU A 85 -24.26 9.24 11.05
C GLU A 85 -25.28 8.32 11.73
N GLN A 86 -26.56 8.69 11.69
CA GLN A 86 -27.63 7.96 12.38
C GLN A 86 -28.11 6.73 11.60
N GLY A 87 -28.46 5.66 12.33
CA GLY A 87 -29.02 4.42 11.78
C GLY A 87 -27.97 3.37 11.38
N PRO A 88 -28.42 2.24 10.79
CA PRO A 88 -27.54 1.12 10.45
C PRO A 88 -26.58 1.42 9.29
N LEU A 89 -25.30 1.09 9.47
CA LEU A 89 -24.24 1.41 8.52
C LEU A 89 -24.08 0.26 7.50
N ARG A 90 -24.91 0.28 6.45
CA ARG A 90 -24.81 -0.67 5.33
C ARG A 90 -23.51 -0.48 4.55
N THR A 91 -22.78 -1.55 4.27
CA THR A 91 -21.56 -1.51 3.44
C THR A 91 -21.88 -1.75 1.96
N THR A 92 -20.96 -1.41 1.06
CA THR A 92 -21.12 -1.69 -0.38
C THR A 92 -21.26 -3.18 -0.72
N GLY A 93 -20.83 -4.08 0.18
CA GLY A 93 -21.02 -5.53 0.07
C GLY A 93 -22.34 -6.06 0.65
N GLY A 94 -23.29 -5.20 1.01
CA GLY A 94 -24.60 -5.59 1.55
C GLY A 94 -24.62 -5.98 3.03
N VAL A 95 -23.46 -6.09 3.70
CA VAL A 95 -23.36 -6.33 5.14
C VAL A 95 -23.75 -5.06 5.89
N GLU A 96 -24.64 -5.16 6.87
CA GLU A 96 -25.05 -4.07 7.75
C GLU A 96 -24.22 -4.07 9.05
N LEU A 97 -23.68 -2.91 9.43
CA LEU A 97 -22.86 -2.74 10.63
C LEU A 97 -23.56 -1.83 11.64
N THR A 98 -23.38 -2.13 12.92
CA THR A 98 -23.77 -1.26 14.05
C THR A 98 -22.53 -0.84 14.83
N ALA A 99 -22.49 0.42 15.27
CA ALA A 99 -21.46 0.94 16.15
C ALA A 99 -22.02 1.13 17.57
N PRO A 100 -21.31 0.74 18.64
CA PRO A 100 -21.76 0.90 20.02
C PRO A 100 -21.71 2.36 20.55
N HIS A 101 -21.13 3.29 19.78
CA HIS A 101 -20.97 4.70 20.16
C HIS A 101 -21.30 5.61 18.97
N GLY A 102 -21.64 6.86 19.27
CA GLY A 102 -21.71 7.95 18.29
C GLY A 102 -20.41 8.77 18.26
N LEU A 103 -20.55 10.03 17.83
CA LEU A 103 -19.44 10.99 17.72
C LEU A 103 -18.79 11.33 19.07
N GLU A 104 -19.49 11.17 20.18
CA GLU A 104 -18.97 11.40 21.54
C GLU A 104 -17.81 10.45 21.91
N GLY A 105 -17.72 9.28 21.27
CA GLY A 105 -16.60 8.35 21.48
C GLY A 105 -15.23 8.89 21.06
N LEU A 106 -15.18 9.86 20.14
CA LEU A 106 -13.94 10.54 19.73
C LEU A 106 -13.32 11.37 20.87
N ALA A 107 -14.13 11.81 21.84
CA ALA A 107 -13.72 12.71 22.91
C ALA A 107 -12.68 12.11 23.90
N ARG A 108 -12.33 10.82 23.78
CA ARG A 108 -11.30 10.18 24.64
C ARG A 108 -10.18 9.45 23.88
N ALA A 109 -10.21 9.45 22.56
CA ALA A 109 -9.25 8.73 21.74
C ALA A 109 -7.93 9.51 21.53
N GLY A 110 -6.78 8.85 21.67
CA GLY A 110 -5.48 9.42 21.28
C GLY A 110 -5.17 9.25 19.79
N THR A 111 -5.88 8.34 19.11
CA THR A 111 -5.88 8.19 17.66
C THR A 111 -7.33 8.05 17.16
N VAL A 112 -7.72 8.77 16.10
CA VAL A 112 -9.02 8.59 15.43
C VAL A 112 -8.76 8.11 14.00
N VAL A 113 -9.33 6.98 13.62
CA VAL A 113 -9.22 6.40 12.26
C VAL A 113 -10.54 6.56 11.52
N VAL A 114 -10.48 7.14 10.32
CA VAL A 114 -11.58 7.22 9.36
C VAL A 114 -11.26 6.26 8.21
N PRO A 115 -11.87 5.06 8.14
CA PRO A 115 -11.34 4.00 7.27
C PRO A 115 -11.73 4.13 5.80
N ALA A 116 -12.94 4.59 5.51
CA ALA A 116 -13.40 4.82 4.14
C ALA A 116 -14.57 5.80 4.12
N TRP A 117 -14.79 6.41 2.96
CA TRP A 117 -15.93 7.27 2.66
C TRP A 117 -16.64 6.80 1.39
N ARG A 118 -17.97 6.85 1.41
CA ARG A 118 -18.85 6.30 0.37
C ARG A 118 -18.72 6.94 -1.02
N SER A 119 -18.26 8.20 -1.10
CA SER A 119 -18.28 8.91 -2.39
C SER A 119 -17.33 10.12 -2.41
N PRO A 120 -16.34 10.16 -3.33
CA PRO A 120 -15.44 11.31 -3.52
C PRO A 120 -16.14 12.66 -3.80
N THR A 121 -17.40 12.67 -4.26
CA THR A 121 -18.16 13.88 -4.61
C THR A 121 -19.11 14.36 -3.51
N HIS A 122 -19.63 13.49 -2.65
CA HIS A 122 -20.49 13.89 -1.54
C HIS A 122 -19.69 14.46 -0.36
N SER A 123 -20.26 15.41 0.36
CA SER A 123 -19.72 15.89 1.64
C SER A 123 -20.13 14.97 2.80
N PRO A 124 -19.26 14.71 3.79
CA PRO A 124 -19.64 14.03 5.02
C PRO A 124 -20.57 14.88 5.91
N PRO A 125 -21.26 14.28 6.89
CA PRO A 125 -22.09 15.01 7.85
C PRO A 125 -21.29 16.08 8.61
N ALA A 126 -21.84 17.28 8.73
CA ALA A 126 -21.13 18.42 9.35
C ALA A 126 -20.69 18.12 10.79
N GLU A 127 -21.58 17.52 11.59
CA GLU A 127 -21.31 17.09 12.96
C GLU A 127 -20.08 16.17 13.07
N ALA A 128 -19.90 15.27 12.10
CA ALA A 128 -18.75 14.36 12.07
C ALA A 128 -17.44 15.08 11.69
N LEU A 129 -17.52 16.12 10.85
CA LEU A 129 -16.37 16.99 10.53
C LEU A 129 -15.97 17.83 11.76
N ASP A 130 -16.94 18.37 12.49
CA ASP A 130 -16.70 19.15 13.72
C ASP A 130 -16.19 18.29 14.87
N ALA A 131 -16.68 17.05 15.01
CA ALA A 131 -16.14 16.07 15.96
C ALA A 131 -14.68 15.69 15.64
N LEU A 132 -14.32 15.57 14.35
CA LEU A 132 -12.94 15.33 13.91
C LEU A 132 -12.02 16.52 14.17
N ARG A 133 -12.47 17.76 13.87
CA ARG A 133 -11.75 19.01 14.20
C ARG A 133 -11.47 19.08 15.70
N LYS A 134 -12.52 19.01 16.52
CA LYS A 134 -12.41 19.04 17.99
C LYS A 134 -11.49 17.97 18.54
N ALA A 135 -11.52 16.74 18.00
CA ALA A 135 -10.60 15.69 18.43
C ALA A 135 -9.13 16.02 18.11
N HIS A 136 -8.86 16.62 16.95
CA HIS A 136 -7.53 17.07 16.54
C HIS A 136 -7.02 18.25 17.37
N ASP A 137 -7.86 19.27 17.58
CA ASP A 137 -7.59 20.43 18.44
C ASP A 137 -7.26 20.01 19.89
N GLU A 138 -7.98 19.01 20.41
CA GLU A 138 -7.72 18.39 21.71
C GLU A 138 -6.55 17.36 21.70
N GLY A 139 -5.76 17.29 20.62
CA GLY A 139 -4.49 16.56 20.53
C GLY A 139 -4.54 15.11 20.03
N ALA A 140 -5.68 14.64 19.51
CA ALA A 140 -5.77 13.32 18.88
C ALA A 140 -5.04 13.28 17.53
N ARG A 141 -4.39 12.15 17.25
CA ARG A 141 -3.79 11.86 15.94
C ARG A 141 -4.89 11.39 14.99
N ILE A 142 -5.13 12.09 13.88
CA ILE A 142 -6.20 11.75 12.94
C ILE A 142 -5.65 10.96 11.75
N VAL A 143 -6.32 9.89 11.35
CA VAL A 143 -5.83 8.92 10.36
C VAL A 143 -6.90 8.65 9.31
N GLY A 144 -6.63 8.95 8.03
CA GLY A 144 -7.53 8.65 6.92
C GLY A 144 -7.01 7.48 6.08
N LEU A 145 -7.69 6.33 6.10
CA LEU A 145 -7.37 5.25 5.17
C LEU A 145 -8.18 5.45 3.88
N CYS A 146 -7.64 5.11 2.72
CA CYS A 146 -8.36 5.13 1.44
C CYS A 146 -9.13 6.45 1.21
N THR A 147 -10.39 6.38 0.78
CA THR A 147 -11.29 7.53 0.63
C THR A 147 -11.62 8.26 1.95
N GLY A 148 -11.24 7.74 3.11
CA GLY A 148 -11.28 8.47 4.39
C GLY A 148 -10.49 9.78 4.36
N ALA A 149 -9.47 9.89 3.49
CA ALA A 149 -8.76 11.14 3.21
C ALA A 149 -9.70 12.28 2.75
N PHE A 150 -10.81 11.98 2.05
CA PHE A 150 -11.81 12.98 1.66
C PHE A 150 -12.58 13.55 2.85
N VAL A 151 -12.72 12.79 3.96
CA VAL A 151 -13.35 13.26 5.20
C VAL A 151 -12.42 14.20 5.95
N LEU A 152 -11.13 13.84 6.06
CA LEU A 152 -10.10 14.72 6.63
C LEU A 152 -9.95 16.01 5.81
N ALA A 153 -9.99 15.93 4.48
CA ALA A 153 -9.97 17.10 3.60
C ALA A 153 -11.23 17.97 3.76
N ALA A 154 -12.42 17.38 3.83
CA ALA A 154 -13.67 18.11 4.11
C ALA A 154 -13.69 18.76 5.50
N ALA A 155 -13.02 18.16 6.49
CA ALA A 155 -12.80 18.77 7.80
C ALA A 155 -11.80 19.94 7.77
N GLY A 156 -11.03 20.11 6.69
CA GLY A 156 -9.91 21.07 6.59
C GLY A 156 -8.61 20.58 7.25
N LEU A 157 -8.59 19.35 7.76
CA LEU A 157 -7.44 18.77 8.50
C LEU A 157 -6.24 18.44 7.60
N LEU A 158 -6.37 18.59 6.28
CA LEU A 158 -5.30 18.40 5.29
C LEU A 158 -4.90 19.71 4.58
N ASP A 159 -5.48 20.87 4.95
CA ASP A 159 -5.15 22.16 4.34
C ASP A 159 -3.65 22.47 4.50
N GLY A 160 -2.94 22.61 3.38
CA GLY A 160 -1.50 22.88 3.35
C GLY A 160 -0.59 21.70 3.66
N ARG A 161 -1.13 20.51 3.98
CA ARG A 161 -0.38 19.31 4.39
C ARG A 161 -0.16 18.31 3.23
N PRO A 162 0.86 17.43 3.31
CA PRO A 162 0.99 16.28 2.42
C PRO A 162 -0.07 15.21 2.75
N ALA A 163 -0.63 14.57 1.72
CA ALA A 163 -1.60 13.49 1.89
C ALA A 163 -1.56 12.49 0.73
N THR A 164 -1.94 11.25 0.99
CA THR A 164 -2.17 10.22 -0.03
C THR A 164 -3.59 9.65 0.11
N THR A 165 -4.05 8.96 -0.92
CA THR A 165 -5.30 8.19 -0.99
C THR A 165 -5.10 7.12 -2.06
N HIS A 166 -6.04 6.19 -2.22
CA HIS A 166 -5.99 5.23 -3.33
C HIS A 166 -5.79 5.97 -4.67
N TRP A 167 -4.78 5.58 -5.46
CA TRP A 167 -4.34 6.28 -6.68
C TRP A 167 -5.49 6.70 -7.61
N MET A 168 -6.51 5.83 -7.77
CA MET A 168 -7.71 6.08 -8.59
C MET A 168 -8.50 7.33 -8.15
N TYR A 169 -8.42 7.71 -6.87
CA TYR A 169 -9.13 8.86 -6.30
C TYR A 169 -8.23 10.05 -6.01
N ALA A 170 -6.90 9.91 -6.12
CA ALA A 170 -5.96 11.00 -5.85
C ALA A 170 -6.18 12.24 -6.76
N PRO A 171 -6.41 12.13 -8.08
CA PRO A 171 -6.76 13.28 -8.92
C PRO A 171 -8.05 13.97 -8.46
N THR A 172 -9.05 13.20 -8.01
CA THR A 172 -10.33 13.73 -7.51
C THR A 172 -10.17 14.43 -6.16
N LEU A 173 -9.29 13.93 -5.29
CA LEU A 173 -8.94 14.57 -4.01
C LEU A 173 -8.25 15.92 -4.27
N ALA A 174 -7.21 15.93 -5.12
CA ALA A 174 -6.46 17.14 -5.48
C ALA A 174 -7.36 18.20 -6.13
N LYS A 175 -8.23 17.80 -7.08
CA LYS A 175 -9.17 18.70 -7.77
C LYS A 175 -10.23 19.27 -6.82
N ARG A 176 -10.71 18.50 -5.84
CA ARG A 176 -11.76 18.94 -4.90
C ARG A 176 -11.20 19.77 -3.74
N PHE A 177 -9.95 19.54 -3.34
CA PHE A 177 -9.31 20.19 -2.21
C PHE A 177 -7.90 20.71 -2.58
N PRO A 178 -7.81 21.78 -3.40
CA PRO A 178 -6.54 22.24 -4.00
C PRO A 178 -5.50 22.80 -3.02
N LYS A 179 -5.81 22.88 -1.73
CA LYS A 179 -4.85 23.19 -0.65
C LYS A 179 -4.08 21.95 -0.15
N VAL A 180 -4.56 20.74 -0.45
CA VAL A 180 -3.94 19.48 -0.02
C VAL A 180 -2.82 19.13 -1.00
N ARG A 181 -1.62 18.84 -0.50
CA ARG A 181 -0.49 18.40 -1.33
C ARG A 181 -0.62 16.89 -1.54
N VAL A 182 -1.45 16.49 -2.51
CA VAL A 182 -1.74 15.08 -2.78
C VAL A 182 -0.57 14.43 -3.52
N ASP A 183 0.03 13.40 -2.91
CA ASP A 183 0.98 12.49 -3.56
C ASP A 183 0.27 11.14 -3.84
N PRO A 184 0.09 10.75 -5.10
CA PRO A 184 -0.57 9.48 -5.46
C PRO A 184 0.33 8.26 -5.30
N ARG A 185 1.64 8.42 -5.09
CA ARG A 185 2.64 7.33 -5.11
C ARG A 185 2.74 6.64 -3.77
N GLU A 186 2.81 7.41 -2.69
CA GLU A 186 3.04 6.90 -1.34
C GLU A 186 1.95 5.91 -0.92
N LEU A 187 2.34 4.77 -0.35
CA LEU A 187 1.42 3.85 0.33
C LEU A 187 0.77 4.54 1.53
N PHE A 188 1.56 5.25 2.32
CA PHE A 188 1.08 6.08 3.43
C PHE A 188 2.01 7.26 3.71
N ILE A 189 1.43 8.36 4.19
CA ILE A 189 2.14 9.57 4.61
C ILE A 189 1.88 9.80 6.10
N ASP A 190 2.96 10.10 6.82
CA ASP A 190 2.94 10.52 8.22
C ASP A 190 3.30 12.01 8.32
N ASP A 191 2.31 12.85 8.66
CA ASP A 191 2.46 14.28 8.96
C ASP A 191 2.22 14.55 10.46
N GLY A 192 2.61 13.57 11.29
CA GLY A 192 2.72 13.58 12.76
C GLY A 192 1.39 13.61 13.51
N SER A 193 0.63 14.69 13.33
CA SER A 193 -0.72 14.85 13.90
C SER A 193 -1.81 14.31 12.98
N VAL A 194 -1.53 14.23 11.68
CA VAL A 194 -2.46 13.71 10.67
C VAL A 194 -1.71 12.72 9.78
N LEU A 195 -2.32 11.59 9.44
CA LEU A 195 -1.74 10.56 8.59
C LEU A 195 -2.77 10.08 7.56
N THR A 196 -2.29 9.63 6.40
CA THR A 196 -3.16 9.11 5.34
C THR A 196 -2.56 7.90 4.64
N SER A 197 -3.38 7.01 4.08
CA SER A 197 -2.91 5.88 3.26
C SER A 197 -3.75 5.60 2.03
N ALA A 198 -3.17 4.86 1.09
CA ALA A 198 -3.80 4.36 -0.12
C ALA A 198 -5.06 3.51 0.12
N GLY A 199 -5.28 3.02 1.35
CA GLY A 199 -6.30 2.02 1.61
C GLY A 199 -5.85 0.60 1.31
N THR A 200 -6.80 -0.33 1.38
CA THR A 200 -6.63 -1.77 1.18
C THR A 200 -5.38 -2.28 1.92
N ALA A 201 -4.39 -2.90 1.28
CA ALA A 201 -3.19 -3.38 1.96
C ALA A 201 -2.40 -2.26 2.68
N ALA A 202 -2.34 -1.06 2.10
CA ALA A 202 -1.65 0.09 2.69
C ALA A 202 -2.34 0.63 3.95
N GLY A 203 -3.62 0.31 4.17
CA GLY A 203 -4.29 0.54 5.44
C GLY A 203 -3.67 -0.29 6.56
N ILE A 204 -3.30 -1.55 6.27
CA ILE A 204 -2.63 -2.44 7.22
C ILE A 204 -1.20 -1.92 7.46
N ASP A 205 -0.48 -1.55 6.39
CA ASP A 205 0.88 -1.00 6.48
C ASP A 205 0.93 0.27 7.36
N LEU A 206 0.00 1.21 7.17
CA LEU A 206 -0.10 2.40 8.03
C LEU A 206 -0.47 2.04 9.48
N CYS A 207 -1.44 1.15 9.72
CA CYS A 207 -1.78 0.74 11.07
C CYS A 207 -0.62 0.00 11.79
N LEU A 208 0.22 -0.75 11.06
CA LEU A 208 1.47 -1.31 11.58
C LEU A 208 2.54 -0.23 11.84
N HIS A 209 2.63 0.81 11.01
CA HIS A 209 3.50 1.97 11.24
C HIS A 209 3.11 2.75 12.50
N LEU A 210 1.80 2.90 12.79
CA LEU A 210 1.33 3.49 14.04
C LEU A 210 1.80 2.68 15.26
N VAL A 211 1.62 1.35 15.23
CA VAL A 211 2.09 0.45 16.31
C VAL A 211 3.62 0.48 16.45
N ARG A 212 4.36 0.57 15.34
CA ARG A 212 5.82 0.71 15.32
C ARG A 212 6.29 2.02 15.95
N SER A 213 5.57 3.11 15.69
CA SER A 213 5.89 4.45 16.22
C SER A 213 5.52 4.60 17.69
N ASP A 214 4.42 3.96 18.13
CA ASP A 214 3.97 4.02 19.52
C ASP A 214 4.67 3.02 20.45
N HIS A 215 5.10 1.85 19.93
CA HIS A 215 5.56 0.71 20.75
C HIS A 215 6.83 0.00 20.22
N GLY A 216 7.45 0.49 19.15
CA GLY A 216 8.70 -0.05 18.62
C GLY A 216 8.57 -1.18 17.60
N SER A 217 9.68 -1.51 16.94
CA SER A 217 9.75 -2.45 15.83
C SER A 217 9.42 -3.90 16.22
N GLU A 218 9.81 -4.36 17.41
CA GLU A 218 9.58 -5.73 17.85
C GLU A 218 8.07 -6.03 18.00
N VAL A 219 7.33 -5.12 18.64
CA VAL A 219 5.88 -5.19 18.81
C VAL A 219 5.17 -5.19 17.46
N ALA A 220 5.52 -4.26 16.57
CA ALA A 220 4.94 -4.19 15.22
C ALA A 220 5.25 -5.45 14.38
N ASN A 221 6.47 -5.97 14.45
CA ASN A 221 6.86 -7.22 13.78
C ASN A 221 6.08 -8.41 14.34
N SER A 222 5.77 -8.45 15.65
CA SER A 222 4.97 -9.52 16.27
C SER A 222 3.51 -9.47 15.82
N LEU A 223 2.93 -8.28 15.77
CA LEU A 223 1.60 -8.04 15.21
C LEU A 223 1.51 -8.43 13.73
N ALA A 224 2.48 -8.03 12.90
CA ALA A 224 2.52 -8.36 11.47
C ALA A 224 2.53 -9.87 11.22
N ARG A 225 3.33 -10.64 12.00
CA ARG A 225 3.31 -12.12 11.97
C ARG A 225 1.93 -12.70 12.27
N ARG A 226 1.20 -12.15 13.25
CA ARG A 226 -0.18 -12.58 13.60
C ARG A 226 -1.26 -12.12 12.60
N LEU A 227 -0.93 -11.17 11.72
CA LEU A 227 -1.78 -10.74 10.60
C LEU A 227 -1.40 -11.45 9.27
N VAL A 228 -0.34 -12.26 9.27
CA VAL A 228 0.21 -12.96 8.08
C VAL A 228 0.57 -11.98 6.94
N VAL A 229 1.12 -10.82 7.30
CA VAL A 229 1.59 -9.79 6.36
C VAL A 229 3.10 -9.55 6.51
N PRO A 230 3.79 -8.98 5.51
CA PRO A 230 5.18 -8.56 5.65
C PRO A 230 5.37 -7.62 6.83
N ALA A 231 6.47 -7.78 7.57
CA ALA A 231 6.75 -6.96 8.75
C ALA A 231 7.01 -5.47 8.43
N GLN A 232 7.36 -5.17 7.18
CA GLN A 232 7.65 -3.82 6.71
C GLN A 232 7.31 -3.69 5.22
N ARG A 233 6.48 -2.69 4.91
CA ARG A 233 6.45 -1.97 3.63
C ARG A 233 6.59 -0.50 4.00
N ASP A 234 7.62 0.16 3.50
CA ASP A 234 7.87 1.56 3.82
C ASP A 234 6.82 2.47 3.16
N GLY A 235 6.46 3.60 3.78
CA GLY A 235 5.45 4.52 3.23
C GLY A 235 5.76 4.98 1.81
N GLY A 236 7.06 5.25 1.55
CA GLY A 236 7.62 5.58 0.24
C GLY A 236 7.93 4.39 -0.67
N GLN A 237 7.48 3.18 -0.35
CA GLN A 237 7.22 2.20 -1.41
C GLN A 237 6.00 2.69 -2.19
N ALA A 238 6.08 2.65 -3.51
CA ALA A 238 4.94 3.03 -4.33
C ALA A 238 3.73 2.10 -4.08
N GLN A 239 2.53 2.66 -4.16
CA GLN A 239 1.31 1.89 -4.40
C GLN A 239 1.49 0.97 -5.62
N TYR A 240 0.69 -0.11 -5.69
CA TYR A 240 0.49 -0.85 -6.94
C TYR A 240 -0.42 -0.05 -7.90
N ILE A 241 0.02 1.17 -8.22
CA ILE A 241 -0.37 1.85 -9.45
C ILE A 241 0.20 0.99 -10.58
N ASP A 242 -0.61 0.69 -11.59
CA ASP A 242 -0.03 0.31 -12.88
C ASP A 242 0.83 1.51 -13.33
N ARG A 243 2.16 1.31 -13.45
CA ARG A 243 3.13 2.38 -13.79
C ARG A 243 3.04 2.87 -15.25
N SER A 244 1.87 2.69 -15.83
CA SER A 244 1.36 3.36 -17.03
C SER A 244 0.91 4.81 -16.76
N LEU A 245 0.82 5.28 -15.50
CA LEU A 245 0.42 6.66 -15.15
C LEU A 245 1.36 7.35 -14.13
N PRO A 246 2.07 8.42 -14.55
CA PRO A 246 2.86 9.29 -13.68
C PRO A 246 2.50 10.79 -13.80
N GLU A 247 1.96 11.35 -12.71
CA GLU A 247 2.05 12.72 -12.16
C GLU A 247 2.11 14.02 -13.00
N GLU A 248 2.46 14.02 -14.28
CA GLU A 248 2.35 15.19 -15.17
C GLU A 248 1.01 15.17 -15.93
N ILE A 249 -0.08 15.00 -15.17
CA ILE A 249 -1.48 15.06 -15.66
C ILE A 249 -1.80 16.50 -16.07
N GLY A 250 -1.33 16.83 -17.26
CA GLY A 250 -1.39 18.14 -17.87
C GLY A 250 -0.80 18.10 -19.28
N ASN A 251 0.39 17.50 -19.48
CA ASN A 251 1.09 17.50 -20.79
C ASN A 251 2.23 16.45 -20.99
N ASP A 252 2.48 15.42 -20.16
CA ASP A 252 3.60 14.48 -20.47
C ASP A 252 3.30 13.61 -21.72
N PRO A 253 4.03 13.79 -22.84
CA PRO A 253 3.72 13.07 -24.09
C PRO A 253 3.94 11.56 -23.96
N LEU A 254 4.72 11.12 -22.96
CA LEU A 254 4.96 9.71 -22.70
C LEU A 254 3.73 9.01 -22.09
N ALA A 255 2.94 9.71 -21.28
CA ALA A 255 1.69 9.18 -20.74
C ALA A 255 0.61 9.08 -21.81
N GLU A 256 0.46 10.11 -22.66
CA GLU A 256 -0.47 10.08 -23.80
C GLU A 256 -0.15 8.94 -24.79
N VAL A 257 1.14 8.68 -25.02
CA VAL A 257 1.60 7.56 -25.86
C VAL A 257 1.30 6.20 -25.23
N ILE A 258 1.39 6.08 -23.90
CA ILE A 258 1.03 4.85 -23.20
C ILE A 258 -0.48 4.59 -23.28
N THR A 259 -1.31 5.59 -23.02
CA THR A 259 -2.78 5.49 -23.19
C THR A 259 -3.13 5.12 -24.63
N TRP A 260 -2.59 5.85 -25.61
CA TRP A 260 -2.82 5.58 -27.04
C TRP A 260 -2.42 4.14 -27.43
N ALA A 261 -1.29 3.64 -26.93
CA ALA A 261 -0.82 2.28 -27.21
C ALA A 261 -1.66 1.17 -26.54
N LEU A 262 -2.44 1.49 -25.50
CA LEU A 262 -3.43 0.59 -24.90
C LEU A 262 -4.77 0.64 -25.66
N ASP A 263 -5.21 1.83 -26.09
CA ASP A 263 -6.43 1.99 -26.90
C ASP A 263 -6.27 1.32 -28.28
N HIS A 264 -5.08 1.41 -28.87
CA HIS A 264 -4.74 0.88 -30.21
C HIS A 264 -3.99 -0.46 -30.11
N ILE A 265 -4.11 -1.19 -28.99
CA ILE A 265 -3.27 -2.36 -28.66
C ILE A 265 -3.34 -3.50 -29.70
N SER A 266 -4.38 -3.56 -30.53
CA SER A 266 -4.55 -4.48 -31.66
C SER A 266 -3.71 -4.13 -32.90
N GLU A 267 -3.21 -2.90 -33.03
CA GLU A 267 -2.57 -2.39 -34.26
C GLU A 267 -1.08 -2.78 -34.40
N GLN A 268 -0.54 -2.67 -35.61
CA GLN A 268 0.88 -2.95 -35.89
C GLN A 268 1.71 -1.67 -35.92
N PHE A 269 2.12 -1.19 -34.74
CA PHE A 269 3.16 -0.16 -34.57
C PHE A 269 4.45 -0.74 -33.97
N ASP A 270 5.56 -0.03 -34.18
CA ASP A 270 6.86 -0.27 -33.57
C ASP A 270 7.15 0.76 -32.45
N VAL A 271 8.39 0.82 -31.98
CA VAL A 271 8.78 1.73 -30.90
C VAL A 271 9.17 3.11 -31.45
N GLU A 272 9.54 3.20 -32.73
CA GLU A 272 9.80 4.43 -33.47
C GLU A 272 8.52 5.27 -33.58
N VAL A 273 7.37 4.66 -33.90
CA VAL A 273 6.04 5.33 -33.89
C VAL A 273 5.72 5.89 -32.51
N LEU A 274 5.93 5.11 -31.44
CA LEU A 274 5.69 5.55 -30.07
C LEU A 274 6.63 6.70 -29.65
N ALA A 275 7.91 6.63 -30.04
CA ALA A 275 8.89 7.68 -29.77
C ALA A 275 8.56 8.99 -30.52
N ALA A 276 8.18 8.89 -31.80
CA ALA A 276 7.77 10.02 -32.62
C ALA A 276 6.50 10.69 -32.06
N ARG A 277 5.50 9.90 -31.64
CA ARG A 277 4.27 10.40 -31.01
C ARG A 277 4.53 11.09 -29.66
N ALA A 278 5.60 10.71 -28.95
CA ALA A 278 6.06 11.38 -27.74
C ALA A 278 6.96 12.61 -28.02
N TYR A 279 7.19 12.98 -29.28
CA TYR A 279 8.15 13.99 -29.73
C TYR A 279 9.59 13.76 -29.22
N MET A 280 10.00 12.49 -29.09
CA MET A 280 11.31 12.09 -28.56
C MET A 280 12.13 11.28 -29.57
N SER A 281 13.44 11.47 -29.55
CA SER A 281 14.35 10.54 -30.24
C SER A 281 14.29 9.15 -29.59
N ARG A 282 14.42 8.10 -30.40
CA ARG A 282 14.28 6.70 -29.96
C ARG A 282 15.08 6.39 -28.69
N ARG A 283 16.34 6.85 -28.58
CA ARG A 283 17.21 6.67 -27.39
C ARG A 283 16.65 7.35 -26.13
N THR A 284 16.08 8.54 -26.25
CA THR A 284 15.49 9.27 -25.10
C THR A 284 14.19 8.61 -24.65
N PHE A 285 13.35 8.21 -25.61
CA PHE A 285 12.12 7.45 -25.36
C PHE A 285 12.41 6.12 -24.66
N ASP A 286 13.28 5.27 -25.24
CA ASP A 286 13.67 3.97 -24.67
C ASP A 286 14.19 4.10 -23.22
N ARG A 287 14.89 5.20 -22.91
CA ARG A 287 15.36 5.48 -21.54
C ARG A 287 14.21 5.90 -20.61
N ARG A 288 13.44 6.95 -20.95
CA ARG A 288 12.33 7.42 -20.10
C ARG A 288 11.29 6.30 -19.88
N PHE A 289 10.95 5.55 -20.91
CA PHE A 289 10.00 4.44 -20.84
C PHE A 289 10.45 3.32 -19.88
N ARG A 290 11.76 2.99 -19.85
CA ARG A 290 12.33 2.05 -18.86
C ARG A 290 12.28 2.60 -17.44
N THR A 291 12.61 3.87 -17.24
CA THR A 291 12.51 4.54 -15.93
C THR A 291 11.08 4.52 -15.40
N LEU A 292 10.09 4.65 -16.30
CA LEU A 292 8.67 4.69 -15.97
C LEU A 292 8.10 3.29 -15.66
N THR A 293 8.12 2.42 -16.68
CA THR A 293 7.42 1.13 -16.68
C THR A 293 8.26 -0.04 -16.16
N GLY A 294 9.51 0.22 -15.76
CA GLY A 294 10.49 -0.80 -15.35
C GLY A 294 10.99 -1.70 -16.48
N SER A 295 10.55 -1.52 -17.74
CA SER A 295 10.87 -2.43 -18.84
C SER A 295 11.03 -1.72 -20.19
N ALA A 296 11.60 -2.41 -21.18
CA ALA A 296 11.79 -1.85 -22.52
C ALA A 296 10.43 -1.78 -23.27
N PRO A 297 10.17 -0.73 -24.08
CA PRO A 297 8.84 -0.49 -24.68
C PRO A 297 8.21 -1.71 -25.37
N LEU A 298 9.00 -2.44 -26.16
CA LEU A 298 8.53 -3.64 -26.86
C LEU A 298 8.15 -4.78 -25.89
N GLN A 299 8.88 -4.98 -24.78
CA GLN A 299 8.54 -6.01 -23.79
C GLN A 299 7.33 -5.61 -22.93
N TRP A 300 7.16 -4.32 -22.63
CA TRP A 300 5.95 -3.80 -21.99
C TRP A 300 4.72 -4.06 -22.88
N LEU A 301 4.79 -3.68 -24.16
CA LEU A 301 3.69 -3.87 -25.13
C LEU A 301 3.34 -5.35 -25.28
N ILE A 302 4.34 -6.23 -25.36
CA ILE A 302 4.15 -7.69 -25.36
C ILE A 302 3.40 -8.16 -24.11
N THR A 303 3.75 -7.66 -22.92
CA THR A 303 3.09 -8.02 -21.65
C THR A 303 1.63 -7.55 -21.64
N GLN A 304 1.36 -6.30 -22.02
CA GLN A 304 -0.01 -5.78 -22.10
C GLN A 304 -0.87 -6.58 -23.10
N ARG A 305 -0.28 -7.02 -24.22
CA ARG A 305 -0.93 -7.90 -25.21
C ARG A 305 -1.21 -9.30 -24.67
N VAL A 306 -0.32 -9.88 -23.87
CA VAL A 306 -0.57 -11.16 -23.16
C VAL A 306 -1.68 -10.99 -22.12
N MET A 307 -1.70 -9.90 -21.36
CA MET A 307 -2.76 -9.61 -20.38
C MET A 307 -4.13 -9.38 -21.04
N GLN A 308 -4.18 -8.72 -22.20
CA GLN A 308 -5.41 -8.61 -23.00
C GLN A 308 -5.85 -9.98 -23.54
N ALA A 309 -4.92 -10.81 -23.99
CA ALA A 309 -5.23 -12.16 -24.44
C ALA A 309 -5.76 -13.04 -23.30
N GLN A 310 -5.18 -12.92 -22.10
CA GLN A 310 -5.66 -13.58 -20.88
C GLN A 310 -7.12 -13.18 -20.58
N ARG A 311 -7.44 -11.89 -20.58
CA ARG A 311 -8.82 -11.39 -20.40
C ARG A 311 -9.79 -11.99 -21.43
N LEU A 312 -9.43 -11.99 -22.72
CA LEU A 312 -10.29 -12.53 -23.78
C LEU A 312 -10.46 -14.07 -23.70
N LEU A 313 -9.46 -14.80 -23.22
CA LEU A 313 -9.54 -16.25 -22.96
C LEU A 313 -10.44 -16.59 -21.75
N GLU A 314 -10.73 -15.61 -20.89
CA GLU A 314 -11.60 -15.74 -19.72
C GLU A 314 -13.04 -15.26 -19.98
N SER A 315 -13.22 -14.20 -20.78
CA SER A 315 -14.51 -13.53 -20.98
C SER A 315 -15.23 -13.81 -22.30
N THR A 316 -14.56 -14.45 -23.28
CA THR A 316 -15.14 -14.68 -24.62
C THR A 316 -14.95 -16.12 -25.09
N GLU A 317 -15.74 -16.58 -26.06
CA GLU A 317 -15.54 -17.87 -26.74
C GLU A 317 -14.54 -17.82 -27.90
N ALA A 318 -13.96 -16.66 -28.22
CA ALA A 318 -13.09 -16.47 -29.39
C ALA A 318 -11.90 -17.44 -29.43
N THR A 319 -11.53 -17.89 -30.62
CA THR A 319 -10.40 -18.80 -30.83
C THR A 319 -9.08 -18.14 -30.41
N VAL A 320 -8.06 -18.96 -30.13
CA VAL A 320 -6.70 -18.47 -29.83
C VAL A 320 -6.13 -17.61 -30.98
N ASP A 321 -6.62 -17.82 -32.20
CA ASP A 321 -6.08 -17.20 -33.41
C ASP A 321 -6.77 -15.86 -33.71
N GLU A 322 -8.07 -15.75 -33.43
CA GLU A 322 -8.78 -14.45 -33.36
C GLU A 322 -8.25 -13.59 -32.21
N ILE A 323 -8.05 -14.18 -31.02
CA ILE A 323 -7.47 -13.48 -29.86
C ILE A 323 -6.06 -12.96 -30.15
N ALA A 324 -5.27 -13.66 -30.98
CA ALA A 324 -3.98 -13.15 -31.43
C ALA A 324 -4.10 -11.84 -32.23
N GLN A 325 -5.11 -11.73 -33.12
CA GLN A 325 -5.37 -10.49 -33.88
C GLN A 325 -5.94 -9.39 -33.00
N LEU A 326 -6.92 -9.70 -32.14
CA LEU A 326 -7.50 -8.75 -31.17
C LEU A 326 -6.47 -8.19 -30.18
N CYS A 327 -5.36 -8.89 -29.98
CA CYS A 327 -4.22 -8.46 -29.16
C CYS A 327 -2.99 -8.05 -29.98
N GLY A 328 -3.10 -7.80 -31.29
CA GLY A 328 -2.03 -7.25 -32.11
C GLY A 328 -0.78 -8.12 -32.26
N PHE A 329 -0.90 -9.43 -32.07
CA PHE A 329 0.18 -10.37 -32.39
C PHE A 329 0.16 -10.71 -33.89
N ARG A 330 1.31 -10.52 -34.56
CA ARG A 330 1.48 -10.82 -36.01
C ARG A 330 1.18 -12.27 -36.40
N SER A 331 1.15 -13.20 -35.44
CA SER A 331 0.64 -14.55 -35.66
C SER A 331 0.17 -15.18 -34.34
N PRO A 332 -0.70 -16.21 -34.41
CA PRO A 332 -1.06 -16.99 -33.23
C PRO A 332 0.13 -17.75 -32.62
N VAL A 333 1.14 -18.08 -33.43
CA VAL A 333 2.41 -18.66 -32.96
C VAL A 333 3.15 -17.69 -32.05
N ALA A 334 3.19 -16.40 -32.40
CA ALA A 334 3.78 -15.36 -31.55
C ALA A 334 3.02 -15.25 -30.22
N LEU A 335 1.68 -15.16 -30.23
CA LEU A 335 0.87 -15.17 -29.00
C LEU A 335 1.22 -16.39 -28.13
N ARG A 336 1.16 -17.60 -28.70
CA ARG A 336 1.44 -18.86 -27.97
C ARG A 336 2.84 -18.88 -27.36
N GLY A 337 3.85 -18.35 -28.06
CA GLY A 337 5.23 -18.24 -27.58
C GLY A 337 5.43 -17.20 -26.46
N HIS A 338 4.77 -16.04 -26.56
CA HIS A 338 4.83 -15.00 -25.53
C HIS A 338 4.04 -15.38 -24.28
N PHE A 339 2.81 -15.88 -24.46
CA PHE A 339 1.92 -16.32 -23.38
C PHE A 339 2.56 -17.45 -22.56
N ARG A 340 3.13 -18.48 -23.22
CA ARG A 340 3.85 -19.56 -22.51
C ARG A 340 5.10 -19.08 -21.76
N ARG A 341 5.80 -18.05 -22.26
CA ARG A 341 6.97 -17.48 -21.57
C ARG A 341 6.59 -16.69 -20.32
N GLN A 342 5.40 -16.09 -20.27
CA GLN A 342 4.96 -15.26 -19.13
C GLN A 342 4.08 -16.01 -18.13
N LEU A 343 3.27 -16.97 -18.58
CA LEU A 343 2.28 -17.68 -17.76
C LEU A 343 2.54 -19.21 -17.67
N GLY A 344 3.65 -19.71 -18.22
CA GLY A 344 4.07 -21.11 -18.17
C GLY A 344 3.27 -22.09 -19.06
N VAL A 345 1.99 -21.79 -19.32
CA VAL A 345 1.05 -22.64 -20.07
C VAL A 345 0.72 -22.07 -21.46
N SER A 346 0.07 -22.87 -22.32
CA SER A 346 -0.44 -22.35 -23.60
C SER A 346 -1.79 -21.63 -23.42
N PRO A 347 -2.17 -20.70 -24.33
CA PRO A 347 -3.50 -20.05 -24.31
C PRO A 347 -4.67 -21.03 -24.22
N ALA A 348 -4.59 -22.16 -24.95
CA ALA A 348 -5.62 -23.19 -24.94
C ALA A 348 -5.68 -23.93 -23.59
N ALA A 349 -4.53 -24.35 -23.05
CA ALA A 349 -4.47 -25.00 -21.73
C ALA A 349 -4.96 -24.07 -20.60
N TYR A 350 -4.64 -22.77 -20.69
CA TYR A 350 -5.14 -21.74 -19.78
C TYR A 350 -6.67 -21.66 -19.82
N ARG A 351 -7.26 -21.52 -21.02
CA ARG A 351 -8.71 -21.50 -21.22
C ARG A 351 -9.39 -22.76 -20.65
N THR A 352 -8.84 -23.95 -20.91
CA THR A 352 -9.38 -25.22 -20.38
C THR A 352 -9.32 -25.28 -18.86
N ALA A 353 -8.19 -24.93 -18.24
CA ALA A 353 -8.04 -24.91 -16.78
C ALA A 353 -8.97 -23.88 -16.11
N PHE A 354 -9.13 -22.70 -16.73
CA PHE A 354 -10.04 -21.66 -16.26
C PHE A 354 -11.50 -22.10 -16.32
N ARG A 355 -11.95 -22.71 -17.44
CA ARG A 355 -13.31 -23.25 -17.57
C ARG A 355 -13.58 -24.41 -16.60
N ALA A 356 -12.62 -25.31 -16.41
CA ALA A 356 -12.74 -26.37 -15.39
C ALA A 356 -12.95 -25.77 -13.99
N ARG A 357 -12.20 -24.71 -13.63
CA ARG A 357 -12.36 -24.01 -12.35
C ARG A 357 -13.70 -23.26 -12.23
N GLN A 358 -14.27 -22.74 -13.32
CA GLN A 358 -15.63 -22.17 -13.30
C GLN A 358 -16.72 -23.24 -13.18
N ALA A 359 -16.58 -24.38 -13.87
CA ALA A 359 -17.50 -25.50 -13.78
C ALA A 359 -17.48 -26.15 -12.37
N MET A 360 -16.33 -26.13 -11.71
CA MET A 360 -16.18 -26.45 -10.28
C MET A 360 -16.52 -25.24 -9.38
N GLY A 361 -17.57 -24.49 -9.73
CA GLY A 361 -18.16 -23.45 -8.89
C GLY A 361 -18.51 -23.98 -7.49
N PRO A 362 -18.58 -23.08 -6.48
CA PRO A 362 -18.49 -23.46 -5.07
C PRO A 362 -19.49 -24.55 -4.71
N ALA A 363 -18.96 -25.71 -4.29
CA ALA A 363 -19.77 -26.86 -3.90
C ALA A 363 -20.74 -26.45 -2.79
N THR A 364 -22.03 -26.35 -3.12
CA THR A 364 -23.09 -26.03 -2.19
C THR A 364 -23.30 -27.21 -1.25
N GLY A 365 -22.51 -27.23 -0.18
CA GLY A 365 -22.58 -28.22 0.89
C GLY A 365 -23.86 -28.06 1.71
N THR A 366 -24.99 -28.45 1.14
CA THR A 366 -26.29 -28.53 1.83
C THR A 366 -26.30 -29.75 2.75
N PRO A 367 -26.37 -29.59 4.09
CA PRO A 367 -26.50 -30.73 4.99
C PRO A 367 -27.95 -31.24 4.93
N GLY A 368 -28.19 -32.28 4.13
CA GLY A 368 -29.52 -32.87 3.95
C GLY A 368 -29.99 -33.66 5.18
N THR A 369 -30.70 -33.00 6.10
CA THR A 369 -31.20 -33.64 7.32
C THR A 369 -32.61 -34.22 7.19
N GLY A 370 -32.69 -35.55 7.06
CA GLY A 370 -33.69 -36.36 7.80
C GLY A 370 -34.91 -36.92 7.05
N HIS A 371 -35.25 -38.16 7.41
CA HIS A 371 -36.48 -38.93 7.12
C HIS A 371 -36.73 -39.34 5.65
N GLY A 372 -37.32 -40.52 5.37
CA GLY A 372 -37.63 -41.65 6.26
C GLY A 372 -38.67 -42.62 5.66
N THR A 373 -38.53 -43.93 5.88
CA THR A 373 -39.37 -45.05 5.36
C THR A 373 -39.25 -45.31 3.84
N GLY A 374 -39.46 -46.52 3.28
CA GLY A 374 -39.57 -47.87 3.86
C GLY A 374 -40.18 -48.91 2.88
N ALA A 375 -39.71 -50.18 2.91
CA ALA A 375 -40.25 -51.37 2.17
C ALA A 375 -40.12 -51.35 0.61
N THR A 376 -40.11 -52.44 -0.18
CA THR A 376 -39.95 -53.91 0.04
C THR A 376 -39.62 -54.67 -1.27
N LEU A 377 -38.89 -55.80 -1.16
CA LEU A 377 -38.95 -57.05 -1.98
C LEU A 377 -38.48 -57.13 -3.46
N ASN A 378 -37.77 -58.24 -3.73
CA ASN A 378 -37.58 -59.02 -4.99
C ASN A 378 -36.94 -58.36 -6.25
N GLY A 379 -36.11 -59.06 -7.03
CA GLY A 379 -35.51 -60.40 -6.82
C GLY A 379 -34.83 -61.02 -8.05
N SER A 380 -34.00 -62.06 -7.82
CA SER A 380 -33.46 -63.07 -8.76
C SER A 380 -32.65 -62.65 -10.01
N GLY A 381 -31.46 -63.25 -10.19
CA GLY A 381 -30.67 -63.18 -11.43
C GLY A 381 -29.21 -63.64 -11.24
N SER A 382 -28.93 -64.95 -11.37
CA SER A 382 -27.67 -65.56 -10.90
C SER A 382 -27.02 -66.57 -11.86
N VAL A 383 -25.78 -66.29 -12.29
CA VAL A 383 -24.65 -67.19 -12.65
C VAL A 383 -23.41 -66.30 -12.88
N GLY A 384 -22.16 -66.66 -12.61
CA GLY A 384 -21.56 -67.91 -12.11
C GLY A 384 -20.36 -68.33 -13.00
N ALA A 385 -19.14 -68.63 -12.53
CA ALA A 385 -18.57 -68.68 -11.18
C ALA A 385 -17.43 -67.62 -11.00
N ALA A 386 -16.25 -67.77 -10.37
CA ALA A 386 -15.49 -68.88 -9.76
C ALA A 386 -14.71 -68.41 -8.49
N ALA A 387 -13.57 -69.02 -8.13
CA ALA A 387 -12.89 -68.80 -6.84
C ALA A 387 -11.34 -68.97 -6.88
N ALA A 388 -10.72 -68.82 -5.68
CA ALA A 388 -9.36 -69.18 -5.24
C ALA A 388 -8.26 -68.09 -5.21
N ALA A 389 -7.53 -68.05 -4.09
CA ALA A 389 -6.27 -67.35 -3.87
C ALA A 389 -5.09 -68.34 -3.89
N PRO A 390 -3.83 -67.87 -4.02
CA PRO A 390 -2.96 -67.72 -2.85
C PRO A 390 -2.26 -66.34 -2.82
N GLY A 391 -1.43 -65.95 -1.84
CA GLY A 391 -1.01 -66.65 -0.61
C GLY A 391 0.48 -66.43 -0.29
N GLY A 392 0.79 -65.32 0.39
CA GLY A 392 2.00 -64.91 1.14
C GLY A 392 3.40 -65.50 0.88
N LEU A 393 4.45 -64.66 0.98
CA LEU A 393 5.35 -64.59 2.16
C LEU A 393 6.56 -63.63 1.98
N ASN A 394 7.14 -63.21 3.13
CA ASN A 394 8.44 -62.55 3.34
C ASN A 394 8.67 -61.13 2.75
N GLY A 395 9.41 -60.22 3.42
CA GLY A 395 9.94 -60.27 4.79
C GLY A 395 11.04 -59.23 5.08
N ALA A 396 11.04 -58.64 6.29
CA ALA A 396 11.99 -57.65 6.83
C ALA A 396 12.06 -56.26 6.11
N GLY A 397 12.44 -55.15 6.77
CA GLY A 397 12.69 -54.94 8.21
C GLY A 397 13.43 -53.63 8.50
N SER A 398 13.23 -53.06 9.71
CA SER A 398 13.90 -51.87 10.27
C SER A 398 13.55 -50.49 9.67
N GLY A 399 13.58 -49.37 10.42
CA GLY A 399 13.65 -49.26 11.89
C GLY A 399 14.21 -47.96 12.46
N VAL A 400 13.32 -47.07 12.94
CA VAL A 400 13.50 -46.11 14.06
C VAL A 400 14.42 -44.87 13.92
N HIS A 401 13.82 -43.73 14.33
CA HIS A 401 14.29 -42.35 14.62
C HIS A 401 15.77 -41.99 14.88
N GLY A 402 16.11 -40.74 14.51
CA GLY A 402 17.29 -40.00 15.03
C GLY A 402 17.28 -38.48 14.73
N HIS A 403 17.08 -37.65 15.77
CA HIS A 403 17.42 -36.22 15.86
C HIS A 403 18.24 -36.06 17.17
N PRO A 404 19.01 -34.98 17.45
CA PRO A 404 19.07 -33.66 16.79
C PRO A 404 20.53 -33.20 16.49
N GLY A 405 20.79 -31.89 16.32
CA GLY A 405 22.16 -31.33 16.44
C GLY A 405 22.35 -29.89 15.94
N HIS A 406 22.95 -29.02 16.75
CA HIS A 406 23.43 -27.68 16.35
C HIS A 406 24.87 -27.73 15.80
N GLY A 407 25.25 -26.74 14.97
CA GLY A 407 26.66 -26.47 14.63
C GLY A 407 26.86 -25.05 14.09
N SER A 408 27.66 -24.23 14.77
CA SER A 408 27.95 -22.84 14.39
C SER A 408 29.42 -22.46 14.61
N GLN A 409 30.11 -22.11 13.52
CA GLN A 409 31.45 -21.51 13.39
C GLN A 409 31.69 -21.27 11.88
N GLY A 410 32.64 -20.44 11.40
CA GLY A 410 33.62 -19.58 12.06
C GLY A 410 34.33 -18.70 10.99
N LEU A 411 35.05 -17.64 11.40
CA LEU A 411 35.64 -16.64 10.50
C LEU A 411 37.09 -16.97 10.08
N GLN A 412 37.44 -16.71 8.81
CA GLN A 412 38.72 -16.16 8.28
C GLN A 412 38.73 -16.29 6.74
N GLY A 413 39.41 -15.44 5.94
CA GLY A 413 40.14 -14.20 6.26
C GLY A 413 41.47 -14.09 5.50
N VAL A 414 41.50 -13.47 4.32
CA VAL A 414 42.74 -13.26 3.52
C VAL A 414 42.74 -11.86 2.88
N GLN A 415 43.90 -11.20 2.92
CA GLN A 415 44.17 -9.90 2.28
C GLN A 415 44.96 -10.08 0.97
N GLY A 416 44.89 -9.10 0.06
CA GLY A 416 45.76 -9.02 -1.12
C GLY A 416 46.00 -7.56 -1.51
N GLU A 417 47.26 -7.14 -1.61
CA GLU A 417 47.65 -5.73 -1.74
C GLU A 417 48.18 -5.34 -3.14
N ARG A 418 47.90 -4.08 -3.52
CA ARG A 418 48.66 -3.16 -4.41
C ARG A 418 49.04 -3.58 -5.84
N VAL A 419 48.80 -2.62 -6.75
CA VAL A 419 49.74 -1.92 -7.70
C VAL A 419 48.86 -1.33 -8.83
N GLY A 420 49.04 -0.11 -9.33
CA GLY A 420 50.03 0.95 -9.06
C GLY A 420 50.67 1.46 -10.36
N ARG A 421 50.67 2.78 -10.61
CA ARG A 421 51.02 3.51 -11.87
C ARG A 421 49.85 3.70 -12.86
N SER A 422 49.84 4.65 -13.80
CA SER A 422 50.20 6.09 -13.87
C SER A 422 50.39 6.46 -15.35
N GLY A 423 49.70 7.48 -15.88
CA GLY A 423 49.87 7.89 -17.28
C GLY A 423 48.97 9.06 -17.68
N GLY A 424 49.54 10.02 -18.41
CA GLY A 424 48.93 11.29 -18.79
C GLY A 424 48.32 11.33 -20.21
N PRO A 425 48.06 12.55 -20.75
CA PRO A 425 46.95 12.78 -21.66
C PRO A 425 47.31 12.82 -23.16
N SER A 426 46.27 12.80 -23.99
CA SER A 426 46.27 13.17 -25.41
C SER A 426 44.90 13.74 -25.78
N GLY A 427 44.80 14.60 -26.79
CA GLY A 427 43.51 15.19 -27.21
C GLY A 427 43.48 15.61 -28.67
N ILE A 428 42.29 16.06 -29.10
CA ILE A 428 42.02 17.07 -30.15
C ILE A 428 42.75 16.86 -31.50
N PRO A 429 42.00 16.59 -32.60
CA PRO A 429 41.29 17.72 -33.22
C PRO A 429 39.87 17.46 -33.77
N ALA A 430 39.17 18.55 -34.04
CA ALA A 430 37.92 18.61 -34.79
C ALA A 430 38.16 19.10 -36.24
N PRO A 431 37.28 18.76 -37.20
CA PRO A 431 37.23 19.41 -38.52
C PRO A 431 36.54 20.79 -38.46
N ARG A 432 36.70 21.60 -39.52
CA ARG A 432 36.27 23.00 -39.62
C ARG A 432 34.99 23.19 -40.45
N ASP A 433 34.42 24.39 -40.36
CA ASP A 433 33.38 24.92 -41.26
C ASP A 433 33.77 24.95 -42.74
N THR A 434 32.76 24.88 -43.60
CA THR A 434 32.73 25.54 -44.92
C THR A 434 31.32 26.07 -45.19
N SER A 435 31.16 27.39 -45.19
CA SER A 435 29.98 28.09 -45.74
C SER A 435 30.28 28.60 -47.15
N PRO A 436 29.25 28.85 -47.96
CA PRO A 436 28.99 30.21 -48.47
C PRO A 436 27.68 30.78 -47.88
N GLU A 437 27.52 32.09 -47.61
CA GLU A 437 27.16 33.15 -48.58
C GLU A 437 26.00 32.72 -49.51
N GLY A 438 24.82 33.34 -49.58
CA GLY A 438 24.27 34.65 -49.18
C GLY A 438 23.05 34.92 -50.11
N PRO A 439 22.34 36.07 -50.08
CA PRO A 439 22.50 37.27 -49.27
C PRO A 439 21.26 37.56 -48.37
N GLU A 440 21.07 38.82 -47.99
CA GLU A 440 20.09 39.32 -47.00
C GLU A 440 18.74 39.77 -47.59
N GLU A 441 17.69 39.84 -46.77
CA GLU A 441 16.80 41.02 -46.73
C GLU A 441 16.05 41.17 -45.37
N ARG A 442 15.69 42.42 -45.01
CA ARG A 442 14.96 42.85 -43.80
C ARG A 442 14.29 44.21 -44.09
N PRO A 443 13.35 44.72 -43.27
CA PRO A 443 12.22 44.05 -42.61
C PRO A 443 10.88 44.79 -42.85
N GLY A 444 9.73 44.10 -42.76
CA GLY A 444 8.41 44.72 -42.95
C GLY A 444 7.61 44.95 -41.66
N ASP A 445 7.53 46.19 -41.16
CA ASP A 445 6.59 46.58 -40.10
C ASP A 445 5.14 46.69 -40.65
N ARG A 446 4.17 46.12 -39.91
CA ARG A 446 2.78 46.59 -39.98
C ARG A 446 1.94 46.29 -38.72
N ASN A 447 1.91 47.28 -37.84
CA ASN A 447 1.02 47.48 -36.71
C ASN A 447 -0.50 47.51 -37.07
N ARG A 448 -1.37 47.37 -36.05
CA ARG A 448 -2.81 47.78 -35.92
C ARG A 448 -3.95 46.79 -36.27
N SER A 449 -4.45 46.17 -35.19
CA SER A 449 -5.87 46.20 -34.73
C SER A 449 -7.06 46.01 -35.70
N ARG A 450 -7.98 45.09 -35.35
CA ARG A 450 -9.43 45.40 -35.14
C ARG A 450 -10.26 44.23 -34.58
N SER A 451 -10.84 44.43 -33.40
CA SER A 451 -12.21 44.01 -33.07
C SER A 451 -13.20 45.06 -33.68
N PRO A 452 -14.55 44.90 -33.71
CA PRO A 452 -15.34 43.96 -32.91
C PRO A 452 -16.63 43.33 -33.52
N SER A 453 -17.13 42.31 -32.80
CA SER A 453 -18.56 42.03 -32.51
C SER A 453 -19.53 41.52 -33.60
N ARG A 454 -20.54 40.80 -33.10
CA ARG A 454 -21.77 40.28 -33.72
C ARG A 454 -21.60 39.04 -34.61
N SER A 455 -22.53 38.08 -34.60
CA SER A 455 -23.82 38.01 -33.86
C SER A 455 -23.83 36.88 -32.84
#